data_AF-A0A7L2ULG2-F1
#
_entry.id   AF-A0A7L2ULG2-F1
#
_cell.length_a   1.000
_cell.length_b   1.000
_cell.length_c   1.000
_cell.angle_alpha   90.00
_cell.angle_beta   90.00
_cell.angle_gamma   90.00
#
_symmetry.space_group_name_H-M   'P 1'
#
loop_
_entity.id
_entity.type
_entity.pdbx_description
1 polymer ?
#
loop_
_entity_poly.entity_id
_entity_poly.type
_entity_poly.pdbx_seq_one_letter_code
_entity_poly.pdbx_strand_id
1 'polypeptide(L)' 'LYLSNVFWKKLQGLSQTIFPLCLTQKSASDYNNFDREFLSEKPKLSYSDKNLIESMDQSAFDGFSFINPKFEQILDK' A
#
# COMPACT_ATOMS: atom_id res chain seq x y z
N LEU A 1 -16.26 28.68 -3.53
CA LEU A 1 -17.31 27.77 -4.05
C LEU A 1 -16.70 26.91 -5.16
N TYR A 2 -16.03 25.81 -4.81
CA TYR A 2 -15.47 24.88 -5.82
C TYR A 2 -15.90 23.43 -5.53
N LEU A 3 -16.14 23.10 -4.27
CA LEU A 3 -16.56 21.76 -3.84
C LEU A 3 -17.97 21.73 -3.24
N SER A 4 -18.75 22.82 -3.34
CA SER A 4 -20.09 22.90 -2.74
C SER A 4 -21.07 21.85 -3.29
N ASN A 5 -20.81 21.33 -4.50
CA ASN A 5 -21.64 20.33 -5.17
C ASN A 5 -21.07 18.90 -5.04
N VAL A 6 -20.07 18.68 -4.18
CA VAL A 6 -19.48 17.36 -3.98
C VAL A 6 -20.35 16.56 -3.00
N PHE A 7 -20.97 15.50 -3.52
CA PHE A 7 -21.73 14.55 -2.72
C PHE A 7 -20.82 13.46 -2.15
N TRP A 8 -20.29 13.70 -0.95
CA TRP A 8 -19.30 12.85 -0.28
C TRP A 8 -19.70 11.38 -0.13
N LYS A 9 -20.99 11.10 0.11
CA LYS A 9 -21.51 9.73 0.22
C LYS A 9 -21.39 8.93 -1.09
N LYS A 10 -21.49 9.60 -2.24
CA LYS A 10 -21.30 8.94 -3.55
C LYS A 10 -19.83 8.67 -3.79
N LEU A 11 -18.94 9.61 -3.44
CA LEU A 11 -17.49 9.44 -3.59
C LEU A 11 -16.94 8.28 -2.75
N GLN A 12 -17.40 8.14 -1.51
CA GLN A 12 -16.99 7.03 -0.62
C GLN A 12 -17.34 5.64 -1.18
N GLY A 13 -18.39 5.56 -2.00
CA GLY A 13 -18.82 4.33 -2.67
C GLY A 13 -18.26 4.12 -4.07
N LEU A 14 -17.44 5.04 -4.60
CA LEU A 14 -16.85 4.86 -5.92
C LEU A 14 -15.69 3.85 -5.85
N SER A 15 -15.79 2.78 -6.65
CA SER A 15 -14.63 1.97 -7.01
C SER A 15 -13.69 2.77 -7.92
N GLN A 16 -12.40 2.46 -7.90
CA GLN A 16 -11.36 3.11 -8.71
C GLN A 16 -11.72 3.16 -10.21
N THR A 17 -12.52 2.20 -10.68
CA THR A 17 -13.01 2.05 -12.07
C THR A 17 -13.94 3.18 -12.57
N ILE A 18 -14.64 3.88 -11.68
CA ILE A 18 -15.65 4.90 -12.05
C ILE A 18 -15.09 6.34 -11.98
N PHE A 19 -13.80 6.49 -11.69
CA PHE A 19 -13.14 7.79 -11.70
C PHE A 19 -12.79 8.21 -13.13
N PRO A 20 -13.03 9.48 -13.54
CA PRO A 20 -12.79 9.93 -14.93
C PRO A 20 -11.34 9.79 -15.41
N LEU A 21 -10.38 9.70 -14.49
CA LEU A 21 -8.96 9.43 -14.76
C LEU A 21 -8.61 7.97 -14.40
N CYS A 22 -9.50 7.02 -14.70
CA CYS A 22 -9.26 5.62 -14.41
C CYS A 22 -8.04 5.12 -15.21
N LEU A 23 -6.94 4.86 -14.51
CA LEU A 23 -5.76 4.23 -15.06
C LEU A 23 -6.15 2.79 -15.45
N THR A 24 -6.11 2.49 -16.75
CA THR A 24 -6.42 1.16 -17.28
C THR A 24 -5.35 0.17 -16.85
N GLN A 25 -5.61 -0.62 -15.81
CA GLN A 25 -4.80 -1.79 -15.48
C GLN A 25 -5.24 -2.97 -16.36
N LYS A 26 -4.29 -3.61 -17.03
CA LYS A 26 -4.56 -4.74 -17.93
C LYS A 26 -4.73 -6.06 -17.17
N SER A 27 -4.15 -6.18 -15.98
CA SER A 27 -4.21 -7.37 -15.12
C SER A 27 -3.89 -7.01 -13.67
N ALA A 28 -4.15 -7.94 -12.74
CA ALA A 28 -3.85 -7.77 -11.32
C ALA A 28 -2.34 -7.59 -11.01
N SER A 29 -1.47 -8.00 -11.93
CA SER A 29 0.00 -7.87 -11.82
C SER A 29 0.55 -6.73 -12.69
N ASP A 30 -0.30 -5.90 -13.28
CA ASP A 30 0.12 -4.82 -14.14
C ASP A 30 0.82 -3.71 -13.35
N TYR A 31 2.02 -3.34 -13.79
CA TYR A 31 2.88 -2.33 -13.18
C TYR A 31 3.14 -1.12 -14.10
N ASN A 32 2.39 -0.95 -15.19
CA ASN A 32 2.60 0.14 -16.16
C ASN A 32 2.41 1.56 -15.59
N ASN A 33 1.78 1.70 -14.42
CA ASN A 33 1.58 2.99 -13.75
C ASN A 33 2.68 3.33 -12.72
N PHE A 34 3.73 2.50 -12.60
CA PHE A 34 4.88 2.77 -11.74
C PHE A 34 6.05 3.30 -12.57
N ASP A 35 6.85 4.21 -12.00
CA ASP A 35 8.02 4.75 -12.68
C ASP A 35 9.07 3.65 -12.96
N ARG A 36 9.67 3.72 -14.15
CA ARG A 36 10.65 2.73 -14.60
C ARG A 36 11.90 2.67 -13.74
N GLU A 37 12.25 3.75 -13.07
CA GLU A 37 13.40 3.81 -12.16
C GLU A 37 13.30 2.71 -11.08
N PHE A 38 12.14 2.59 -10.43
CA PHE A 38 11.90 1.56 -9.41
C PHE A 38 11.75 0.15 -9.98
N LEU A 39 11.19 0.02 -11.19
CA LEU A 39 10.98 -1.28 -11.85
C LEU A 39 12.28 -1.88 -12.43
N SER A 40 13.26 -1.03 -12.71
CA SER A 40 14.54 -1.45 -13.26
C SER A 40 15.45 -2.12 -12.22
N GLU A 41 15.24 -1.81 -10.94
CA GLU A 41 16.00 -2.41 -9.86
C GLU A 41 15.44 -3.79 -9.49
N LYS A 42 16.34 -4.75 -9.22
CA LYS A 42 15.91 -6.04 -8.69
C LYS A 42 15.44 -5.87 -7.24
N PRO A 43 14.29 -6.46 -6.85
CA PRO A 43 13.81 -6.38 -5.47
C PRO A 43 14.84 -7.02 -4.53
N LYS A 44 15.35 -6.23 -3.59
CA LYS A 44 16.34 -6.66 -2.59
C LYS A 44 16.12 -5.94 -1.27
N LEU A 45 16.47 -6.59 -0.17
CA LEU A 45 16.53 -5.94 1.14
C LEU A 45 17.92 -5.30 1.30
N SER A 46 17.93 -4.04 1.72
CA SER A 46 19.18 -3.36 2.07
C SER A 46 19.75 -3.93 3.36
N TYR A 47 21.07 -3.92 3.49
CA TYR A 47 21.73 -4.31 4.74
C TYR A 47 21.50 -3.26 5.82
N SER A 48 21.23 -3.72 7.04
CA SER A 48 21.13 -2.88 8.22
C SER A 48 22.38 -3.02 9.09
N ASP A 49 22.74 -1.95 9.79
CA ASP A 49 23.80 -1.98 10.80
C ASP A 49 23.28 -2.67 12.08
N LYS A 50 23.93 -3.76 12.47
CA LYS A 50 23.56 -4.55 13.64
C LYS A 50 23.74 -3.77 14.94
N ASN A 51 24.81 -2.99 15.06
CA ASN A 51 25.07 -2.20 16.26
C ASN A 51 23.98 -1.14 16.46
N LEU A 52 23.51 -0.56 15.35
CA LEU A 52 22.40 0.38 15.37
C LEU A 52 21.11 -0.32 15.84
N ILE A 53 20.75 -1.45 15.23
CA ILE A 53 19.56 -2.24 15.61
C ILE A 53 19.59 -2.61 17.10
N GLU A 54 20.72 -3.11 17.59
CA GLU A 54 20.89 -3.53 18.99
C GLU A 54 20.78 -2.37 19.98
N SER A 55 21.13 -1.15 19.55
CA SER A 55 21.01 0.06 20.38
C SER A 55 19.61 0.68 20.40
N MET A 56 18.70 0.21 19.54
CA MET A 56 17.33 0.74 19.49
C MET A 56 16.47 0.17 20.62
N ASP A 57 15.61 1.02 21.18
CA ASP A 57 14.53 0.60 22.07
C ASP A 57 13.50 -0.23 21.29
N GLN A 58 13.41 -1.52 21.59
CA GLN A 58 12.50 -2.44 20.91
C GLN A 58 11.04 -2.24 21.31
N SER A 59 10.78 -1.66 22.48
CA SER A 59 9.39 -1.38 22.92
C SER A 59 8.70 -0.32 22.06
N ALA A 60 9.47 0.44 21.29
CA ALA A 60 8.94 1.37 20.29
C ALA A 60 8.11 0.67 19.19
N PHE A 61 8.25 -0.65 19.03
CA PHE A 61 7.51 -1.46 18.06
C PHE A 61 6.38 -2.29 18.70
N ASP A 62 6.10 -2.09 19.99
CA ASP A 62 4.99 -2.77 20.67
C ASP A 62 3.66 -2.41 19.99
N GLY A 63 2.88 -3.45 19.63
CA GLY A 63 1.61 -3.27 18.90
C GLY A 63 1.75 -2.97 17.41
N PHE A 64 2.95 -3.07 16.83
CA PHE A 64 3.17 -2.87 15.39
C PHE A 64 2.44 -3.91 14.51
N SER A 65 2.42 -5.16 14.96
CA SER A 65 1.81 -6.26 14.20
C SER A 65 0.28 -6.13 14.19
N PHE A 66 -0.29 -6.04 12.98
CA PHE A 66 -1.73 -6.04 12.75
C PHE A 66 -2.08 -7.01 11.61
N ILE A 67 -3.09 -7.84 11.82
CA ILE A 67 -3.70 -8.67 10.78
C ILE A 67 -5.15 -8.21 10.63
N ASN A 68 -5.55 -7.94 9.40
CA ASN A 68 -6.96 -7.70 9.11
C ASN A 68 -7.72 -9.03 9.26
N PRO A 69 -8.77 -9.12 10.11
CA PRO A 69 -9.48 -10.37 10.36
C PRO A 69 -10.03 -11.06 9.09
N LYS A 70 -10.29 -10.29 8.03
CA LYS A 70 -10.70 -10.83 6.72
C LYS A 70 -9.61 -11.64 6.00
N PHE A 71 -8.36 -11.54 6.45
CA PHE A 71 -7.19 -12.18 5.84
C PHE A 71 -6.61 -13.32 6.69
N GLU A 72 -7.17 -13.61 7.88
CA GLU A 72 -6.69 -14.68 8.77
C GLU A 72 -6.63 -16.03 8.04
N GLN A 73 -7.64 -16.33 7.22
CA GLN A 73 -7.75 -17.58 6.46
C GLN A 73 -6.66 -17.79 5.39
N ILE A 74 -5.92 -16.74 5.01
CA ILE A 74 -4.82 -16.85 4.03
C ILE A 74 -3.55 -17.41 4.69
N LEU A 75 -3.41 -17.23 6.01
CA LEU A 75 -2.23 -17.66 6.77
C LEU A 75 -2.33 -19.12 7.23
N ASP A 76 -3.52 -19.72 7.24
CA ASP A 76 -3.78 -21.10 7.69
C ASP A 76 -3.45 -22.18 6.63
N LYS A 77 -2.69 -21.85 5.58
CA LYS A 77 -2.27 -22.76 4.50
C LYS A 77 -0.75 -22.96 4.48
#